data_AF-A0A3N5RX20-F1
#
_entry.id   AF-A0A3N5RX20-F1
#
_cell.length_a   1.000
_cell.length_b   1.000
_cell.length_c   1.000
_cell.angle_alpha   90.00
_cell.angle_beta   90.00
_cell.angle_gamma   90.00
#
_symmetry.space_group_name_H-M   'P 1'
#
loop_
_entity.id
_entity.type
_entity.pdbx_description
1 polymer ?
#
loop_
_entity_poly.entity_id
_entity_poly.type
_entity_poly.pdbx_seq_one_letter_code
_entity_poly.pdbx_strand_id
1 'polypeptide(L)'
;MAGCGGPSCSFCGTAWGRRPGSPNGAPPRKTPPKAATASVWWRRLREWLGVPTGQQAGQGGWLAGWLGDAGERLAARQLQSLGYRIVARRYRTPLGEIDLVARDGNCLVFVEVKTRRGIGTGSPAEAVDRAKQQQLTRLALAFLKQHRLLEQQSRFDVVSIIWPEGGSPPSITHIPNAFQAHGLGQMYS
;
A
#
# COMPACT_ATOMS: atom_id res chain seq x y z
N MET A 1 -24.60 18.44 16.55
CA MET A 1 -23.54 17.52 17.06
C MET A 1 -23.80 16.15 16.46
N ALA A 2 -22.94 15.67 15.55
CA ALA A 2 -22.98 14.31 15.03
C ALA A 2 -21.61 13.69 15.27
N GLY A 3 -21.57 12.65 16.10
CA GLY A 3 -20.34 11.97 16.52
C GLY A 3 -19.76 11.11 15.41
N CYS A 4 -18.51 11.38 15.04
CA CYS A 4 -17.71 10.50 14.18
C CYS A 4 -17.04 9.43 15.05
N GLY A 5 -17.71 8.28 15.21
CA GLY A 5 -17.10 7.05 15.73
C GLY A 5 -16.50 6.24 14.58
N GLY A 6 -15.19 6.36 14.36
CA GLY A 6 -14.42 5.57 13.41
C GLY A 6 -12.97 5.43 13.91
N PRO A 7 -12.27 4.33 13.56
CA PRO A 7 -11.02 3.94 14.21
C PRO A 7 -9.95 5.02 14.08
N SER A 8 -9.26 5.27 15.19
CA SER A 8 -8.22 6.28 15.45
C SER A 8 -7.44 6.71 14.21
N CYS A 9 -7.93 7.75 13.53
CA CYS A 9 -7.24 8.44 12.48
C CYS A 9 -6.44 9.57 13.16
N SER A 10 -5.11 9.51 13.14
CA SER A 10 -4.22 10.52 13.75
C SER A 10 -4.21 11.86 12.98
N PHE A 11 -5.38 12.31 12.55
CA PHE A 11 -5.58 13.41 11.60
C PHE A 11 -6.00 14.72 12.24
N CYS A 12 -6.30 14.74 13.55
CA CYS A 12 -6.65 15.98 14.24
C CYS A 12 -5.43 16.54 14.98
N GLY A 13 -4.92 17.69 14.51
CA GLY A 13 -4.02 18.55 15.26
C GLY A 13 -2.55 18.53 14.81
N THR A 14 -2.13 19.61 14.13
CA THR A 14 -0.75 20.11 14.08
C THR A 14 0.34 19.17 13.55
N ALA A 15 0.54 19.13 12.22
CA ALA A 15 1.87 19.08 11.55
C ALA A 15 1.78 18.87 10.01
N TRP A 16 0.81 19.50 9.32
CA TRP A 16 0.83 19.59 7.84
C TRP A 16 1.43 20.92 7.34
N GLY A 17 1.88 21.77 8.27
CA GLY A 17 2.53 23.05 7.98
C GLY A 17 3.89 22.85 7.32
N ARG A 18 4.10 23.57 6.21
CA ARG A 18 5.38 23.73 5.51
C ARG A 18 6.53 23.88 6.50
N ARG A 19 7.60 23.08 6.38
CA ARG A 19 8.92 23.56 6.79
C ARG A 19 9.38 24.58 5.72
N PRO A 20 9.65 25.84 6.06
CA PRO A 20 10.36 26.72 5.16
C PRO A 20 11.82 26.30 5.10
N GLY A 21 12.37 26.19 3.89
CA GLY A 21 13.80 26.05 3.64
C GLY A 21 14.37 24.65 3.82
N SER A 22 14.49 23.91 2.72
CA SER A 22 15.63 23.02 2.52
C SER A 22 16.11 23.21 1.09
N PRO A 23 17.20 23.95 0.85
CA PRO A 23 17.81 24.02 -0.47
C PRO A 23 18.37 22.63 -0.80
N ASN A 24 18.04 22.14 -1.99
CA ASN A 24 18.62 21.00 -2.71
C ASN A 24 19.35 19.93 -1.87
N GLY A 25 18.64 18.84 -1.59
CA GLY A 25 19.25 17.61 -1.09
C GLY A 25 18.22 16.69 -0.47
N ALA A 26 17.44 15.98 -1.28
CA ALA A 26 16.78 14.78 -0.77
C ALA A 26 17.89 13.87 -0.20
N PRO A 27 17.78 13.37 1.04
CA PRO A 27 18.79 12.46 1.57
C PRO A 27 18.93 11.27 0.60
N PRO A 28 20.17 10.76 0.38
CA PRO A 28 20.37 9.63 -0.52
C PRO A 28 19.45 8.49 -0.12
N ARG A 29 18.75 7.90 -1.10
CA ARG A 29 17.91 6.72 -0.90
C ARG A 29 18.78 5.69 -0.18
N LYS A 30 18.41 5.33 1.05
CA LYS A 30 19.10 4.25 1.75
C LYS A 30 18.91 2.99 0.92
N THR A 31 20.00 2.40 0.45
CA THR A 31 19.97 1.06 -0.12
C THR A 31 19.43 0.13 0.97
N PRO A 32 18.38 -0.67 0.71
CA PRO A 32 17.87 -1.58 1.73
C PRO A 32 19.03 -2.48 2.19
N PRO A 33 19.14 -2.77 3.50
CA PRO A 33 20.19 -3.65 4.00
C PRO A 33 20.14 -4.98 3.24
N LYS A 34 21.31 -5.49 2.82
CA LYS A 34 21.42 -6.85 2.28
C LYS A 34 20.73 -7.79 3.27
N ALA A 35 19.77 -8.56 2.77
CA ALA A 35 18.91 -9.44 3.55
C ALA A 35 19.72 -10.18 4.63
N ALA A 36 19.58 -9.77 5.90
CA ALA A 36 20.08 -10.55 7.02
C ALA A 36 19.44 -11.95 6.92
N THR A 37 20.27 -12.99 6.89
CA THR A 37 19.95 -14.41 6.61
C THR A 37 18.46 -14.68 6.54
N ALA A 38 17.95 -14.78 5.30
CA ALA A 38 16.52 -14.92 4.99
C ALA A 38 15.80 -16.00 5.85
N SER A 39 16.54 -16.98 6.38
CA SER A 39 16.06 -18.05 7.26
C SER A 39 15.59 -17.62 8.67
N VAL A 40 16.19 -16.61 9.30
CA VAL A 40 15.82 -16.16 10.66
C VAL A 40 14.72 -15.09 10.59
N TRP A 41 14.86 -14.16 9.65
CA TRP A 41 13.86 -13.14 9.37
C TRP A 41 12.53 -13.78 8.94
N TRP A 42 12.58 -14.81 8.07
CA TRP A 42 11.39 -15.56 7.66
C TRP A 42 10.76 -16.38 8.79
N ARG A 43 11.55 -17.01 9.67
CA ARG A 43 11.01 -17.76 10.82
C ARG A 43 10.20 -16.85 11.76
N ARG A 44 10.77 -15.71 12.15
CA ARG A 44 10.07 -14.70 12.97
C ARG A 44 8.89 -14.06 12.25
N LEU A 45 9.00 -13.88 10.94
CA LEU A 45 7.91 -13.35 10.12
C LEU A 45 6.74 -14.35 10.02
N ARG A 46 6.99 -15.66 9.93
CA ARG A 46 5.95 -16.69 9.93
C ARG A 46 5.16 -16.70 11.24
N GLU A 47 5.85 -16.60 12.37
CA GLU A 47 5.23 -16.45 13.69
C GLU A 47 4.39 -15.16 13.75
N TRP A 48 4.94 -14.04 13.29
CA TRP A 48 4.24 -12.75 13.29
C TRP A 48 3.03 -12.68 12.35
N LEU A 49 3.10 -13.37 11.21
CA LEU A 49 1.98 -13.45 10.26
C LEU A 49 0.92 -14.45 10.68
N GLY A 50 1.18 -15.29 11.69
CA GLY A 50 0.30 -16.38 12.10
C GLY A 50 0.05 -17.36 10.96
N VAL A 51 1.10 -17.73 10.20
CA VAL A 51 0.99 -18.69 9.10
C VAL A 51 0.43 -20.01 9.64
N PRO A 52 -0.76 -20.48 9.20
CA PRO A 52 -1.36 -21.69 9.74
C PRO A 52 -0.43 -22.89 9.51
N THR A 53 -0.16 -23.64 10.57
CA THR A 53 0.66 -24.85 10.49
C THR A 53 -0.27 -26.05 10.68
N GLY A 54 -0.54 -26.78 9.60
CA GLY A 54 -1.36 -28.01 9.63
C GLY A 54 -2.89 -27.81 9.68
N GLN A 55 -3.59 -28.82 9.14
CA GLN A 55 -5.02 -29.22 9.19
C GLN A 55 -6.14 -28.21 9.55
N GLN A 56 -5.94 -26.92 9.30
CA GLN A 56 -6.97 -25.90 9.23
C GLN A 56 -7.05 -25.43 7.76
N ALA A 57 -7.38 -26.37 6.87
CA ALA A 57 -7.41 -26.16 5.41
C ALA A 57 -8.75 -26.55 4.74
N GLY A 58 -9.84 -26.75 5.51
CA GLY A 58 -11.21 -26.69 4.97
C GLY A 58 -11.89 -25.31 5.03
N GLN A 59 -11.85 -24.53 3.93
CA GLN A 59 -12.82 -23.50 3.46
C GLN A 59 -12.15 -22.40 2.61
N GLY A 60 -11.87 -22.65 1.32
CA GLY A 60 -11.02 -21.83 0.42
C GLY A 60 -11.06 -20.29 0.44
N GLY A 61 -12.07 -19.63 1.01
CA GLY A 61 -12.15 -18.16 1.16
C GLY A 61 -11.26 -17.56 2.27
N TRP A 62 -11.04 -18.27 3.38
CA TRP A 62 -10.21 -17.79 4.50
C TRP A 62 -8.74 -17.53 4.17
N LEU A 63 -8.16 -18.35 3.29
CA LEU A 63 -6.76 -18.32 2.91
C LEU A 63 -6.52 -17.11 2.02
N ALA A 64 -7.48 -16.78 1.15
CA ALA A 64 -7.44 -15.56 0.36
C ALA A 64 -7.50 -14.31 1.25
N GLY A 65 -8.41 -14.29 2.23
CA GLY A 65 -8.50 -13.19 3.21
C GLY A 65 -7.22 -13.02 4.04
N TRP A 66 -6.71 -14.12 4.60
CA TRP A 66 -5.47 -14.13 5.37
C TRP A 66 -4.26 -13.68 4.53
N LEU A 67 -4.16 -14.13 3.27
CA LEU A 67 -3.11 -13.71 2.35
C LEU A 67 -3.21 -12.22 2.03
N GLY A 68 -4.42 -11.69 1.83
CA GLY A 68 -4.64 -10.25 1.63
C GLY A 68 -4.15 -9.43 2.83
N ASP A 69 -4.58 -9.82 4.03
CA ASP A 69 -4.17 -9.18 5.28
C ASP A 69 -2.66 -9.28 5.56
N ALA A 70 -2.07 -10.45 5.32
CA ALA A 70 -0.64 -10.67 5.42
C ALA A 70 0.14 -9.85 4.38
N GLY A 71 -0.39 -9.77 3.16
CA GLY A 71 0.15 -9.01 2.05
C GLY A 71 0.21 -7.52 2.38
N GLU A 72 -0.90 -6.92 2.82
CA GLU A 72 -0.93 -5.51 3.19
C GLU A 72 0.07 -5.17 4.30
N ARG A 73 0.17 -6.05 5.31
CA ARG A 73 1.14 -5.93 6.40
C ARG A 73 2.59 -5.94 5.90
N LEU A 74 2.91 -6.82 4.96
CA LEU A 74 4.22 -6.90 4.33
C LEU A 74 4.51 -5.69 3.45
N ALA A 75 3.54 -5.24 2.66
CA ALA A 75 3.66 -4.07 1.81
C ALA A 75 3.96 -2.81 2.64
N ALA A 76 3.22 -2.60 3.74
CA ALA A 76 3.45 -1.49 4.65
C ALA A 76 4.88 -1.50 5.22
N ARG A 77 5.37 -2.68 5.65
CA ARG A 77 6.75 -2.84 6.15
C ARG A 77 7.80 -2.59 5.08
N GLN A 78 7.57 -3.07 3.86
CA GLN A 78 8.49 -2.85 2.74
C GLN A 78 8.57 -1.36 2.40
N LEU A 79 7.44 -0.65 2.35
CA LEU A 79 7.43 0.79 2.12
C LEU A 79 8.14 1.55 3.25
N GLN A 80 7.92 1.15 4.51
CA GLN A 80 8.62 1.72 5.65
C GLN A 80 10.15 1.52 5.56
N SER A 81 10.61 0.33 5.15
CA SER A 81 12.04 0.06 4.98
C SER A 81 12.67 0.88 3.83
N LEU A 82 11.87 1.26 2.84
CA LEU A 82 12.22 2.19 1.76
C LEU A 82 12.14 3.68 2.17
N GLY A 83 11.74 3.98 3.41
CA GLY A 83 11.68 5.36 3.94
C GLY A 83 10.31 6.04 3.85
N TYR A 84 9.27 5.32 3.43
CA TYR A 84 7.91 5.86 3.36
C TYR A 84 7.29 5.91 4.76
N ARG A 85 6.50 6.94 5.03
CA ARG A 85 5.65 6.99 6.22
C ARG A 85 4.25 6.53 5.88
N ILE A 86 3.78 5.45 6.51
CA ILE A 86 2.39 5.00 6.37
C ILE A 86 1.48 6.00 7.08
N VAL A 87 0.51 6.53 6.33
CA VAL A 87 -0.49 7.51 6.77
C VAL A 87 -1.79 6.80 7.15
N ALA A 88 -2.22 5.84 6.34
CA ALA A 88 -3.42 5.04 6.59
C ALA A 88 -3.28 3.64 5.98
N ARG A 89 -4.05 2.70 6.51
CA ARG A 89 -4.18 1.32 6.04
C ARG A 89 -5.66 0.99 5.94
N ARG A 90 -6.09 0.28 4.89
CA ARG A 90 -7.51 -0.03 4.60
C ARG A 90 -8.40 1.20 4.77
N TYR A 91 -8.04 2.28 4.10
CA TYR A 91 -8.77 3.53 4.19
C TYR A 91 -10.09 3.39 3.42
N ARG A 92 -11.20 3.37 4.16
CA ARG A 92 -12.54 3.18 3.59
C ARG A 92 -13.21 4.51 3.28
N THR A 93 -13.90 4.53 2.15
CA THR A 93 -14.78 5.62 1.70
C THR A 93 -16.10 5.01 1.21
N PRO A 94 -17.16 5.82 1.01
CA PRO A 94 -18.37 5.34 0.34
C PRO A 94 -18.13 4.79 -1.08
N LEU A 95 -17.02 5.16 -1.73
CA LEU A 95 -16.67 4.73 -3.09
C LEU A 95 -15.84 3.44 -3.14
N GLY A 96 -15.43 2.90 -1.98
CA GLY A 96 -14.51 1.75 -1.87
C GLY A 96 -13.36 1.99 -0.90
N GLU A 97 -12.31 1.17 -0.99
CA GLU A 97 -11.15 1.23 -0.10
C GLU A 97 -9.82 1.45 -0.83
N ILE A 98 -8.90 2.09 -0.12
CA ILE A 98 -7.49 2.21 -0.50
C ILE A 98 -6.68 1.35 0.47
N ASP A 99 -5.90 0.40 -0.04
CA ASP A 99 -5.13 -0.54 0.79
C ASP A 99 -4.14 0.19 1.69
N LEU A 100 -3.31 1.07 1.12
CA LEU A 100 -2.39 1.93 1.88
C LEU A 100 -2.37 3.36 1.34
N VAL A 101 -2.29 4.31 2.26
CA VAL A 101 -1.87 5.68 1.97
C VAL A 101 -0.55 5.90 2.67
N ALA A 102 0.46 6.34 1.92
CA ALA A 102 1.79 6.60 2.42
C ALA A 102 2.27 8.00 2.03
N ARG A 103 3.38 8.43 2.63
CA ARG A 103 4.07 9.68 2.32
C ARG A 103 5.52 9.38 1.97
N ASP A 104 5.93 9.84 0.79
CA ASP A 104 7.30 9.81 0.29
C ASP A 104 7.78 11.27 0.17
N GLY A 105 8.51 11.76 1.18
CA GLY A 105 8.87 13.17 1.29
C GLY A 105 7.62 14.07 1.31
N ASN A 106 7.42 14.85 0.24
CA ASN A 106 6.25 15.71 0.04
C ASN A 106 5.20 15.11 -0.91
N CYS A 107 5.35 13.86 -1.32
CA CYS A 107 4.37 13.19 -2.17
C CYS A 107 3.44 12.30 -1.32
N LEU A 108 2.13 12.40 -1.53
CA LEU A 108 1.18 11.39 -1.07
C LEU A 108 1.11 10.25 -2.06
N VAL A 109 1.20 9.03 -1.55
CA VAL A 109 1.28 7.83 -2.35
C VAL A 109 0.09 6.95 -2.00
N PHE A 110 -0.77 6.72 -2.99
CA PHE A 110 -1.89 5.81 -2.90
C PHE A 110 -1.43 4.46 -3.44
N VAL A 111 -1.43 3.43 -2.59
CA VAL A 111 -0.83 2.13 -2.93
C VAL A 111 -1.91 1.07 -2.95
N GLU A 112 -1.95 0.34 -4.06
CA GLU A 112 -2.69 -0.92 -4.18
C GLU A 112 -1.74 -2.09 -3.88
N VAL A 113 -2.17 -3.04 -3.07
CA VAL A 113 -1.42 -4.24 -2.71
C VAL A 113 -2.01 -5.45 -3.42
N LYS A 114 -1.21 -6.10 -4.25
CA LYS A 114 -1.61 -7.32 -4.94
C LYS A 114 -0.90 -8.53 -4.39
N THR A 115 -1.68 -9.49 -3.93
CA THR A 115 -1.17 -10.73 -3.38
C THR A 115 -1.54 -11.91 -4.27
N ARG A 116 -0.57 -12.76 -4.61
CA ARG A 116 -0.75 -13.97 -5.44
C ARG A 116 -0.01 -15.17 -4.83
N ARG A 117 -0.49 -16.39 -5.11
CA ARG A 117 0.19 -17.65 -4.77
C ARG A 117 0.85 -18.28 -6.00
N GLY A 118 1.91 -19.04 -5.77
CA GLY A 118 2.55 -19.90 -6.79
C GLY A 118 3.55 -19.18 -7.68
N ILE A 119 3.98 -19.89 -8.74
CA ILE A 119 4.88 -19.36 -9.76
C ILE A 119 4.04 -18.45 -10.65
N GLY A 120 4.24 -17.14 -10.56
CA GLY A 120 3.45 -16.16 -11.30
C GLY A 120 3.58 -16.32 -12.81
N THR A 121 2.71 -17.10 -13.44
CA THR A 121 2.51 -17.09 -14.89
C THR A 121 1.67 -15.86 -15.23
N GLY A 122 2.33 -14.78 -15.62
CA GLY A 122 1.72 -13.52 -16.01
C GLY A 122 2.64 -12.35 -15.70
N SER A 123 2.88 -11.49 -16.69
CA SER A 123 3.77 -10.34 -16.56
C SER A 123 3.43 -9.49 -15.32
N PRO A 124 4.42 -9.13 -14.47
CA PRO A 124 4.24 -8.17 -13.38
C PRO A 124 3.80 -6.77 -13.85
N ALA A 125 3.87 -6.50 -15.16
CA ALA A 125 3.81 -5.16 -15.74
C ALA A 125 2.40 -4.60 -16.00
N GLU A 126 1.31 -5.36 -15.83
CA GLU A 126 -0.05 -4.89 -16.21
C GLU A 126 -1.03 -4.81 -15.02
N ALA A 127 -0.53 -4.82 -13.79
CA ALA A 127 -1.29 -5.30 -12.64
C ALA A 127 -2.33 -4.33 -12.05
N VAL A 128 -2.82 -3.30 -12.74
CA VAL A 128 -4.07 -2.60 -12.35
C VAL A 128 -4.83 -2.29 -13.63
N ASP A 129 -5.97 -2.96 -13.84
CA ASP A 129 -6.80 -2.70 -15.01
C ASP A 129 -7.36 -1.26 -15.02
N ARG A 130 -7.85 -0.80 -16.17
CA ARG A 130 -8.38 0.57 -16.32
C ARG A 130 -9.51 0.89 -15.35
N ALA A 131 -10.39 -0.07 -15.05
CA ALA A 131 -11.53 0.17 -14.15
C ALA A 131 -11.03 0.43 -12.73
N LYS A 132 -10.06 -0.35 -12.26
CA LYS A 132 -9.42 -0.19 -10.96
C LYS A 132 -8.58 1.09 -10.90
N GLN A 133 -7.91 1.49 -11.98
CA GLN A 133 -7.21 2.79 -12.05
C GLN A 133 -8.18 3.97 -11.87
N GLN A 134 -9.33 3.94 -12.54
CA GLN A 134 -10.38 4.95 -12.38
C GLN A 134 -10.95 4.96 -10.96
N GLN A 135 -11.22 3.79 -10.40
CA GLN A 135 -11.71 3.66 -9.02
C GLN A 135 -10.70 4.26 -8.02
N LEU A 136 -9.43 3.87 -8.10
CA LEU A 136 -8.36 4.39 -7.26
C LEU A 136 -8.19 5.90 -7.43
N THR A 137 -8.34 6.44 -8.64
CA THR A 137 -8.31 7.88 -8.90
C THR A 137 -9.44 8.61 -8.15
N ARG A 138 -10.67 8.09 -8.19
CA ARG A 138 -11.81 8.66 -7.46
C ARG A 138 -11.62 8.58 -5.94
N LEU A 139 -11.10 7.46 -5.45
CA LEU A 139 -10.81 7.24 -4.04
C LEU A 139 -9.74 8.21 -3.52
N ALA A 140 -8.65 8.36 -4.27
CA ALA A 140 -7.59 9.31 -3.95
C ALA A 140 -8.14 10.75 -3.93
N LEU A 141 -8.94 11.14 -4.93
CA LEU A 141 -9.57 12.46 -4.95
C LEU A 141 -10.48 12.69 -3.73
N ALA A 142 -11.28 11.68 -3.34
CA ALA A 142 -12.13 11.75 -2.16
C ALA A 142 -11.29 11.93 -0.88
N PHE A 143 -10.19 11.18 -0.75
CA PHE A 143 -9.23 11.34 0.34
C PHE A 143 -8.66 12.76 0.38
N LEU A 144 -8.14 13.26 -0.74
CA LEU A 144 -7.52 14.59 -0.81
C LEU A 144 -8.53 15.70 -0.48
N LYS A 145 -9.77 15.60 -0.97
CA LYS A 145 -10.85 16.55 -0.64
C LYS A 145 -11.17 16.54 0.84
N GLN A 146 -11.40 15.36 1.42
CA GLN A 146 -11.76 15.20 2.83
C GLN A 146 -10.70 15.78 3.77
N HIS A 147 -9.42 15.65 3.40
CA HIS A 147 -8.29 16.11 4.21
C HIS A 147 -7.75 17.49 3.83
N ARG A 148 -8.37 18.18 2.87
CA ARG A 148 -7.94 19.50 2.35
C ARG A 148 -6.51 19.50 1.77
N LEU A 149 -6.17 18.45 1.03
CA LEU A 149 -4.83 18.19 0.47
C LEU A 149 -4.83 18.21 -1.07
N LEU A 150 -5.79 18.88 -1.72
CA LEU A 150 -5.91 18.91 -3.19
C LEU A 150 -4.65 19.43 -3.90
N GLU A 151 -3.91 20.35 -3.28
CA GLU A 151 -2.66 20.91 -3.80
C GLU A 151 -1.43 20.02 -3.55
N GLN A 152 -1.60 18.90 -2.85
CA GLN A 152 -0.51 18.00 -2.52
C GLN A 152 -0.15 17.14 -3.73
N GLN A 153 1.14 17.10 -4.08
CA GLN A 153 1.64 16.15 -5.08
C GLN A 153 1.26 14.72 -4.68
N SER A 154 0.68 13.98 -5.61
CA SER A 154 0.28 12.60 -5.37
C SER A 154 0.57 11.67 -6.54
N ARG A 155 0.79 10.39 -6.25
CA ARG A 155 0.95 9.34 -7.25
C ARG A 155 0.31 8.03 -6.81
N PHE A 156 0.20 7.11 -7.76
CA PHE A 156 -0.28 5.76 -7.53
C PHE A 156 0.86 4.76 -7.66
N ASP A 157 1.07 3.96 -6.63
CA ASP A 157 2.07 2.89 -6.61
C ASP A 157 1.36 1.52 -6.49
N VAL A 158 2.05 0.45 -6.87
CA VAL A 158 1.59 -0.93 -6.65
C VAL A 158 2.64 -1.69 -5.87
N VAL A 159 2.22 -2.48 -4.90
CA VAL A 159 3.10 -3.47 -4.26
C VAL A 159 2.58 -4.87 -4.61
N SER A 160 3.39 -5.63 -5.33
CA SER A 160 3.10 -7.02 -5.68
C SER A 160 3.80 -7.97 -4.70
N ILE A 161 3.06 -8.94 -4.20
CA ILE A 161 3.53 -9.96 -3.25
C ILE A 161 3.19 -11.32 -3.81
N ILE A 162 4.23 -12.13 -4.06
CA ILE A 162 4.08 -13.50 -4.56
C ILE A 162 4.50 -14.45 -3.44
N TRP A 163 3.57 -15.28 -3.01
CA TRP A 163 3.81 -16.34 -2.03
C TRP A 163 4.16 -17.63 -2.77
N PRO A 164 5.45 -18.05 -2.76
CA PRO A 164 5.83 -19.30 -3.39
C PRO A 164 5.25 -20.49 -2.65
N GLU A 165 5.03 -21.58 -3.39
CA GLU A 165 4.70 -22.87 -2.79
C GLU A 165 5.93 -23.44 -2.05
N GLY A 166 5.71 -24.34 -1.09
CA GLY A 166 6.80 -25.01 -0.36
C GLY A 166 7.41 -24.19 0.78
N GLY A 167 6.81 -23.06 1.17
CA GLY A 167 7.20 -22.33 2.39
C GLY A 167 8.46 -21.47 2.26
N SER A 168 8.90 -21.17 1.03
CA SER A 168 9.91 -20.15 0.76
C SER A 168 9.40 -18.74 1.12
N PRO A 169 10.30 -17.77 1.39
CA PRO A 169 9.89 -16.39 1.66
C PRO A 169 9.15 -15.77 0.47
N PRO A 170 8.13 -14.91 0.69
CA PRO A 170 7.44 -14.22 -0.37
C PRO A 170 8.38 -13.23 -1.06
N SER A 171 8.25 -13.09 -2.38
CA SER A 171 8.88 -12.00 -3.11
C SER A 171 7.97 -10.77 -3.08
N ILE A 172 8.58 -9.60 -2.84
CA ILE A 172 7.88 -8.32 -2.73
C ILE A 172 8.49 -7.36 -3.74
N THR A 173 7.67 -6.83 -4.64
CA THR A 173 8.08 -5.85 -5.64
C THR A 173 7.26 -4.59 -5.48
N HIS A 174 7.92 -3.45 -5.28
CA HIS A 174 7.29 -2.14 -5.26
C HIS A 174 7.48 -1.45 -6.61
N ILE A 175 6.37 -1.02 -7.22
CA ILE A 175 6.29 -0.38 -8.52
C ILE A 175 5.84 1.07 -8.29
N PRO A 176 6.76 2.04 -8.25
CA PRO A 176 6.41 3.44 -8.12
C PRO A 176 5.81 4.00 -9.41
N ASN A 177 4.87 4.94 -9.30
CA ASN A 177 4.16 5.54 -10.45
C ASN A 177 3.56 4.46 -11.38
N ALA A 178 2.94 3.44 -10.79
CA ALA A 178 2.38 2.30 -11.53
C ALA A 178 1.36 2.71 -12.59
N PHE A 179 0.64 3.81 -12.37
CA PHE A 179 -0.22 4.44 -13.37
C PHE A 179 -0.45 5.92 -13.07
N GLN A 180 -0.89 6.66 -14.08
CA GLN A 180 -1.32 8.05 -13.96
C GLN A 180 -2.81 8.13 -13.60
N ALA A 181 -3.19 9.16 -12.84
CA ALA A 181 -4.58 9.45 -12.52
C ALA A 181 -5.44 9.41 -13.79
N HIS A 182 -6.48 8.57 -13.79
CA HIS A 182 -7.40 8.45 -14.91
C HIS A 182 -8.68 9.23 -14.65
N GLY A 183 -8.96 10.20 -15.51
CA GLY A 183 -10.26 10.87 -15.63
C GLY A 183 -10.28 12.30 -15.09
N LEU A 184 -10.35 13.24 -16.03
CA LEU A 184 -11.22 14.42 -16.01
C LEU A 184 -11.51 14.73 -17.49
N GLY A 185 -12.63 14.24 -18.02
CA GLY A 185 -12.96 14.41 -19.44
C GLY A 185 -14.10 13.54 -19.98
N GLN A 186 -15.29 13.66 -19.38
CA GLN A 186 -16.59 13.56 -20.07
C GLN A 186 -17.60 14.45 -19.33
N MET A 187 -17.30 15.75 -19.25
CA MET A 187 -18.26 16.76 -18.79
C MET A 187 -17.86 18.18 -19.26
N TYR A 188 -17.35 18.26 -20.49
CA TYR A 188 -17.37 19.47 -21.30
C TYR A 188 -17.75 19.02 -22.72
N SER A 189 -19.05 18.94 -22.96
CA SER A 189 -19.69 18.96 -24.28
C SER A 189 -21.06 19.61 -24.08
#